data_AF-V5A203-F1
#
_entry.id   AF-V5A203-F1
#
_cell.length_a   1.000
_cell.length_b   1.000
_cell.length_c   1.000
_cell.angle_alpha   90.00
_cell.angle_beta   90.00
_cell.angle_gamma   90.00
#
_symmetry.space_group_name_H-M   'P 1'
#
loop_
_entity.id
_entity.type
_entity.pdbx_description
1 polymer ?
#
loop_
_entity_poly.entity_id
_entity_poly.type
_entity_poly.pdbx_seq_one_letter_code
_entity_poly.pdbx_strand_id
1 'polypeptide(L)'
;MPEHVDLTHPIEDGMQTYPGDPAVELSDHATHDADGYHVEALTCGSHTGTHVDAPLHTESDGDPLSAFSLDRFVFDAVRIDCRDCEPRDAIAPDRLPDSDALADADMAVFWTGWADHWNTDRYLD
;
A
#
# COMPACT_ATOMS: atom_id res chain seq x y z
N MET A 1 -5.04 23.44 1.51
CA MET A 1 -4.89 21.97 1.51
C MET A 1 -4.06 21.62 2.74
N PRO A 2 -4.29 20.48 3.40
CA PRO A 2 -3.42 20.08 4.50
C PRO A 2 -1.97 19.99 3.98
N GLU A 3 -1.01 20.27 4.86
CA GLU A 3 0.43 20.18 4.57
C GLU A 3 0.84 18.73 4.25
N HIS A 4 0.10 17.76 4.78
CA HIS A 4 0.31 16.33 4.58
C HIS A 4 -1.00 15.65 4.18
N VAL A 5 -0.91 14.64 3.32
CA VAL A 5 -2.02 13.79 2.90
C VAL A 5 -1.66 12.36 3.26
N ASP A 6 -2.53 11.69 3.99
CA ASP A 6 -2.38 10.27 4.29
C ASP A 6 -2.84 9.44 3.08
N LEU A 7 -2.00 8.51 2.64
CA LEU A 7 -2.24 7.61 1.51
C LEU A 7 -2.49 6.16 1.98
N THR A 8 -2.80 5.97 3.26
CA THR A 8 -2.86 4.67 3.92
C THR A 8 -4.31 4.28 4.25
N HIS A 9 -4.63 2.99 4.11
CA HIS A 9 -5.81 2.42 4.74
C HIS A 9 -5.45 1.86 6.12
N PRO A 10 -6.32 2.00 7.14
CA PRO A 10 -6.10 1.40 8.45
C PRO A 10 -6.07 -0.13 8.35
N ILE A 11 -5.25 -0.75 9.20
CA ILE A 11 -5.27 -2.21 9.40
C ILE A 11 -6.39 -2.52 10.40
N GLU A 12 -7.28 -3.42 10.03
CA GLU A 12 -8.47 -3.79 10.81
C GLU A 12 -8.57 -5.31 10.92
N ASP A 13 -9.12 -5.81 12.03
CA ASP A 13 -9.38 -7.24 12.23
C ASP A 13 -10.29 -7.79 11.12
N GLY A 14 -9.90 -8.90 10.50
CA GLY A 14 -10.67 -9.52 9.44
C GLY A 14 -10.83 -8.69 8.16
N MET A 15 -10.03 -7.62 7.99
CA MET A 15 -10.03 -6.83 6.76
C MET A 15 -9.75 -7.69 5.51
N GLN A 16 -10.17 -7.20 4.36
CA GLN A 16 -9.89 -7.87 3.09
C GLN A 16 -8.38 -7.94 2.84
N THR A 17 -7.92 -9.13 2.46
CA THR A 17 -6.57 -9.38 1.93
C THR A 17 -6.67 -9.98 0.54
N TYR A 18 -5.52 -10.10 -0.16
CA TYR A 18 -5.50 -10.77 -1.45
C TYR A 18 -5.96 -12.23 -1.31
N PRO A 19 -6.76 -12.78 -2.26
CA PRO A 19 -7.25 -14.15 -2.17
C PRO A 19 -6.13 -15.19 -2.01
N GLY A 20 -6.10 -15.85 -0.84
CA GLY A 20 -5.13 -16.89 -0.50
C GLY A 20 -4.02 -16.42 0.45
N ASP A 21 -3.89 -15.12 0.69
CA ASP A 21 -2.94 -14.57 1.66
C ASP A 21 -3.38 -14.78 3.11
N PRO A 22 -2.46 -14.71 4.09
CA PRO A 22 -2.82 -14.74 5.50
C PRO A 22 -3.86 -13.69 5.86
N ALA A 23 -4.82 -14.08 6.71
CA ALA A 23 -5.78 -13.14 7.28
C ALA A 23 -5.09 -12.17 8.25
N VAL A 24 -5.73 -11.03 8.47
CA VAL A 24 -5.35 -10.08 9.53
C VAL A 24 -6.13 -10.42 10.78
N GLU A 25 -5.41 -10.62 11.88
CA GLU A 25 -5.99 -10.90 13.20
C GLU A 25 -5.46 -9.89 14.21
N LEU A 26 -6.38 -9.17 14.87
CA LEU A 26 -6.08 -8.33 16.02
C LEU A 26 -6.77 -8.90 17.26
N SER A 27 -6.06 -8.91 18.38
CA SER A 27 -6.65 -9.32 19.67
C SER A 27 -6.04 -8.54 20.82
N ASP A 28 -6.83 -8.26 21.85
CA ASP A 28 -6.35 -7.59 23.06
C ASP A 28 -5.31 -8.48 23.76
N HIS A 29 -4.08 -7.97 23.88
CA HIS A 29 -3.04 -8.55 24.73
C HIS A 29 -3.13 -8.01 26.16
N ALA A 30 -3.45 -6.71 26.30
CA ALA A 30 -3.65 -6.01 27.56
C ALA A 30 -4.76 -4.96 27.42
N THR A 31 -5.54 -4.76 28.47
CA THR A 31 -6.66 -3.79 28.48
C THR A 31 -6.52 -2.81 29.63
N HIS A 32 -7.04 -1.59 29.47
CA HIS A 32 -6.97 -0.58 30.54
C HIS A 32 -7.64 -1.05 31.84
N ASP A 33 -8.75 -1.79 31.73
CA ASP A 33 -9.49 -2.27 32.90
C ASP A 33 -8.72 -3.32 33.70
N ALA A 34 -7.98 -4.22 33.04
CA ALA A 34 -7.24 -5.29 33.70
C ALA A 34 -5.81 -4.88 34.06
N ASP A 35 -5.15 -4.10 33.20
CA ASP A 35 -3.70 -3.88 33.22
C ASP A 35 -3.29 -2.41 33.38
N GLY A 36 -4.23 -1.48 33.20
CA GLY A 36 -3.98 -0.03 33.27
C GLY A 36 -3.39 0.59 31.99
N TYR A 37 -3.25 -0.18 30.90
CA TYR A 37 -2.81 0.25 29.57
C TYR A 37 -3.42 -0.66 28.49
N HIS A 38 -3.32 -0.29 27.21
CA HIS A 38 -3.82 -1.10 26.09
C HIS A 38 -2.70 -1.51 25.14
N VAL A 39 -2.69 -2.79 24.76
CA VAL A 39 -1.82 -3.37 23.75
C VAL A 39 -2.60 -4.44 23.00
N GLU A 40 -2.51 -4.43 21.67
CA GLU A 40 -3.04 -5.48 20.80
C GLU A 40 -1.90 -6.37 20.28
N ALA A 41 -2.19 -7.66 20.16
CA ALA A 41 -1.41 -8.56 19.33
C ALA A 41 -1.92 -8.46 17.89
N LEU A 42 -1.00 -8.26 16.94
CA LEU A 42 -1.27 -8.19 15.50
C LEU A 42 -0.59 -9.38 14.80
N THR A 43 -1.37 -10.11 14.01
CA THR A 43 -0.86 -11.09 13.03
C THR A 43 -1.33 -10.67 11.64
N CYS A 44 -0.39 -10.55 10.69
CA CYS A 44 -0.70 -10.18 9.31
C CYS A 44 0.35 -10.72 8.31
N GLY A 45 0.01 -10.74 7.03
CA GLY A 45 0.96 -10.99 5.95
C GLY A 45 1.80 -9.76 5.64
N SER A 46 2.93 -9.93 4.95
CA SER A 46 3.78 -8.79 4.52
C SER A 46 3.13 -7.91 3.45
N HIS A 47 2.10 -8.44 2.75
CA HIS A 47 1.33 -7.74 1.71
C HIS A 47 -0.06 -7.30 2.20
N THR A 48 -0.24 -7.18 3.51
CA THR A 48 -1.48 -6.67 4.12
C THR A 48 -1.61 -5.16 3.93
N GLY A 49 -2.78 -4.69 3.50
CA GLY A 49 -3.09 -3.26 3.50
C GLY A 49 -2.28 -2.46 2.48
N THR A 50 -2.08 -1.17 2.79
CA THR A 50 -1.07 -0.34 2.13
C THR A 50 0.33 -0.84 2.54
N HIS A 51 1.08 -1.41 1.60
CA HIS A 51 2.36 -2.06 1.86
C HIS A 51 3.42 -1.67 0.82
N VAL A 52 4.65 -2.16 1.02
CA VAL A 52 5.79 -1.95 0.10
C VAL A 52 6.36 -3.29 -0.30
N ASP A 53 6.50 -3.52 -1.60
CA ASP A 53 7.14 -4.71 -2.15
C ASP A 53 8.65 -4.54 -2.25
N ALA A 54 9.38 -5.53 -1.73
CA ALA A 54 10.82 -5.68 -1.97
C ALA A 54 11.08 -6.63 -3.15
N PRO A 55 12.24 -6.56 -3.82
CA PRO A 55 12.62 -7.53 -4.86
C PRO A 55 12.48 -8.99 -4.42
N LEU A 56 12.74 -9.31 -3.15
CA LEU A 56 12.55 -10.66 -2.60
C LEU A 56 11.12 -11.22 -2.77
N HIS A 57 10.12 -10.38 -2.99
CA HIS A 57 8.74 -10.81 -3.23
C HIS A 57 8.61 -11.69 -4.48
N THR A 58 9.32 -11.35 -5.56
CA THR A 58 9.23 -12.08 -6.84
C THR A 58 10.53 -12.77 -7.22
N GLU A 59 11.66 -12.30 -6.72
CA GLU A 59 12.99 -12.83 -7.03
C GLU A 59 13.54 -13.59 -5.83
N SER A 60 13.85 -14.89 -5.97
CA SER A 60 14.28 -15.74 -4.85
C SER A 60 15.56 -15.28 -4.17
N ASP A 61 16.44 -14.61 -4.91
CA ASP A 61 17.70 -14.02 -4.42
C ASP A 61 17.60 -12.48 -4.33
N GLY A 62 16.39 -11.94 -4.39
CA GLY A 62 16.14 -10.50 -4.32
C GLY A 62 16.44 -9.93 -2.94
N ASP A 63 16.82 -8.65 -2.92
CA ASP A 63 17.06 -7.93 -1.66
C ASP A 63 15.77 -7.76 -0.85
N PRO A 64 15.78 -7.99 0.48
CA PRO A 64 14.67 -7.64 1.37
C PRO A 64 14.63 -6.13 1.67
N LEU A 65 13.51 -5.62 2.21
CA LEU A 65 13.41 -4.19 2.61
C LEU A 65 14.53 -3.72 3.53
N SER A 66 15.02 -4.60 4.41
CA SER A 66 16.10 -4.30 5.37
C SER A 66 17.47 -4.07 4.72
N ALA A 67 17.64 -4.37 3.42
CA ALA A 67 18.88 -4.13 2.69
C ALA A 67 18.99 -2.69 2.14
N PHE A 68 17.90 -1.93 2.11
CA PHE A 68 17.87 -0.58 1.54
C PHE A 68 18.17 0.51 2.58
N SER A 69 18.82 1.60 2.15
CA SER A 69 18.98 2.81 2.98
C SER A 69 17.62 3.47 3.22
N LEU A 70 17.47 4.16 4.36
CA LEU A 70 16.26 4.95 4.65
C LEU A 70 16.00 6.04 3.59
N ASP A 71 17.06 6.56 2.95
CA ASP A 71 16.94 7.55 1.86
C ASP A 71 16.13 7.01 0.68
N ARG A 72 16.05 5.67 0.50
CA ARG A 72 15.26 5.05 -0.56
C ARG A 72 13.74 5.19 -0.34
N PHE A 73 13.32 5.46 0.89
CA PHE A 73 11.90 5.60 1.27
C PHE A 73 11.48 7.06 1.43
N VAL A 74 12.34 7.99 1.03
CA VAL A 74 12.02 9.43 0.91
C VAL A 74 12.23 9.78 -0.55
N PHE A 75 11.14 10.03 -1.27
CA PHE A 75 11.15 10.15 -2.72
C PHE A 75 10.25 11.28 -3.19
N ASP A 76 10.65 11.91 -4.30
CA ASP A 76 9.79 12.80 -5.05
C ASP A 76 8.91 11.96 -6.00
N ALA A 77 7.60 12.19 -5.94
CA ALA A 77 6.64 11.41 -6.70
C ALA A 77 5.87 12.27 -7.70
N VAL A 78 5.65 11.73 -8.89
CA VAL A 78 4.72 12.29 -9.87
C VAL A 78 3.40 11.53 -9.82
N ARG A 79 2.29 12.25 -9.70
CA ARG A 79 0.95 11.66 -9.73
C ARG A 79 0.40 11.67 -11.16
N ILE A 80 -0.02 10.51 -11.62
CA ILE A 80 -0.65 10.28 -12.92
C ILE A 80 -2.12 10.01 -12.65
N ASP A 81 -3.00 10.87 -13.17
CA ASP A 81 -4.46 10.70 -13.04
C ASP A 81 -4.94 9.65 -14.03
N CYS A 82 -5.53 8.58 -13.53
CA CYS A 82 -6.06 7.45 -14.30
C CYS A 82 -7.50 7.13 -13.89
N ARG A 83 -8.21 8.09 -13.28
CA ARG A 83 -9.62 7.90 -12.87
C ARG A 83 -10.59 7.85 -14.03
N ASP A 84 -10.14 8.17 -15.25
CA ASP A 84 -10.88 8.00 -16.49
C ASP A 84 -10.76 6.58 -17.08
N CYS A 85 -9.90 5.72 -16.52
CA CYS A 85 -9.79 4.32 -16.90
C CYS A 85 -10.95 3.49 -16.31
N GLU A 86 -11.43 2.51 -17.07
CA GLU A 86 -12.42 1.55 -16.62
C GLU A 86 -11.76 0.35 -15.92
N PRO A 87 -12.51 -0.43 -15.12
CA PRO A 87 -12.01 -1.68 -14.54
C PRO A 87 -11.31 -2.56 -15.59
N ARG A 88 -10.11 -3.06 -15.26
CA ARG A 88 -9.29 -3.95 -16.09
C ARG A 88 -8.69 -3.31 -17.35
N ASP A 89 -8.82 -2.00 -17.52
CA ASP A 89 -8.09 -1.30 -18.57
C ASP A 89 -6.58 -1.34 -18.31
N ALA A 90 -5.82 -1.52 -19.38
CA ALA A 90 -4.37 -1.35 -19.31
C ALA A 90 -4.02 0.14 -19.24
N ILE A 91 -3.23 0.53 -18.25
CA ILE A 91 -2.61 1.87 -18.22
C ILE A 91 -1.42 1.83 -19.17
N ALA A 92 -1.59 2.39 -20.37
CA ALA A 92 -0.60 2.35 -21.42
C ALA A 92 0.51 3.42 -21.25
N PRO A 93 1.71 3.22 -21.83
CA PRO A 93 2.84 4.13 -21.65
C PRO A 93 2.61 5.57 -22.13
N ASP A 94 1.65 5.81 -23.02
CA ASP A 94 1.26 7.15 -23.49
C ASP A 94 0.53 7.99 -22.43
N ARG A 95 0.15 7.39 -21.30
CA ARG A 95 -0.34 8.09 -20.10
C ARG A 95 0.79 8.72 -19.28
N LEU A 96 2.02 8.28 -19.47
CA LEU A 96 3.15 8.81 -18.74
C LEU A 96 3.38 10.28 -19.12
N PRO A 97 3.70 11.15 -18.15
CA PRO A 97 4.04 12.53 -18.45
C PRO A 97 5.33 12.59 -19.29
N ASP A 98 5.61 13.76 -19.88
CA ASP A 98 6.81 13.98 -20.67
C ASP A 98 8.08 13.54 -19.91
N SER A 99 9.09 13.08 -20.65
CA SER A 99 10.29 12.42 -20.10
C SER A 99 11.01 13.22 -19.03
N ASP A 100 10.97 14.55 -19.11
CA ASP A 100 11.64 15.44 -18.16
C ASP A 100 10.96 15.34 -16.78
N ALA A 101 9.62 15.33 -16.73
CA ALA A 101 8.86 15.19 -15.48
C ALA A 101 9.02 13.80 -14.84
N LEU A 102 9.26 12.76 -15.64
CA LEU A 102 9.59 11.43 -15.14
C LEU A 102 11.05 11.32 -14.69
N ALA A 103 11.98 11.97 -15.39
CA ALA A 103 13.40 11.93 -15.06
C ALA A 103 13.70 12.60 -13.72
N ASP A 104 12.88 13.58 -13.33
CA ASP A 104 12.98 14.28 -12.05
C ASP A 104 12.21 13.59 -10.90
N ALA A 105 11.52 12.47 -11.16
CA ALA A 105 10.74 11.74 -10.16
C ALA A 105 11.35 10.38 -9.81
N ASP A 106 11.37 10.05 -8.52
CA ASP A 106 11.78 8.75 -8.01
C ASP A 106 10.64 7.71 -8.08
N MET A 107 9.38 8.17 -8.06
CA MET A 107 8.19 7.32 -8.04
C MET A 107 7.06 7.87 -8.93
N ALA A 108 6.38 6.98 -9.65
CA ALA A 108 5.13 7.28 -10.35
C ALA A 108 3.95 6.72 -9.55
N VAL A 109 2.99 7.59 -9.19
CA VAL A 109 1.75 7.21 -8.49
C VAL A 109 0.59 7.22 -9.47
N PHE A 110 0.04 6.05 -9.76
CA PHE A 110 -1.14 5.90 -10.60
C PHE A 110 -2.40 6.05 -9.75
N TRP A 111 -3.09 7.17 -9.92
CA TRP A 111 -4.31 7.46 -9.17
C TRP A 111 -5.53 7.03 -9.98
N THR A 112 -6.05 5.84 -9.68
CA THR A 112 -7.19 5.24 -10.38
C THR A 112 -8.53 5.51 -9.71
N GLY A 113 -8.54 5.98 -8.46
CA GLY A 113 -9.75 6.09 -7.64
C GLY A 113 -10.20 4.76 -7.01
N TRP A 114 -9.46 3.66 -7.22
CA TRP A 114 -9.84 2.32 -6.75
C TRP A 114 -9.92 2.18 -5.22
N ALA A 115 -9.23 3.05 -4.48
CA ALA A 115 -9.30 3.15 -3.03
C ALA A 115 -10.74 3.35 -2.50
N ASP A 116 -11.64 3.93 -3.31
CA ASP A 116 -13.06 4.09 -2.95
C ASP A 116 -13.81 2.75 -2.87
N HIS A 117 -13.23 1.66 -3.36
CA HIS A 117 -13.79 0.30 -3.30
C HIS A 117 -13.23 -0.55 -2.17
N TRP A 118 -12.35 0.00 -1.32
CA TRP A 118 -11.72 -0.71 -0.21
C TRP A 118 -12.70 -1.53 0.64
N ASN A 119 -12.30 -2.75 1.02
CA ASN A 119 -13.13 -3.69 1.80
C ASN A 119 -14.49 -4.03 1.15
N THR A 120 -14.57 -4.01 -0.18
CA THR A 120 -15.73 -4.50 -0.94
C THR A 120 -15.32 -5.59 -1.92
N ASP A 121 -16.27 -6.43 -2.36
CA ASP A 121 -16.00 -7.46 -3.37
C ASP A 121 -15.44 -6.85 -4.67
N ARG A 122 -15.84 -5.62 -5.01
CA ARG A 122 -15.37 -4.90 -6.19
C ARG A 122 -13.88 -4.56 -6.12
N TYR A 123 -13.28 -4.45 -4.94
CA TYR A 123 -11.87 -4.13 -4.81
C TYR A 123 -10.96 -5.17 -5.49
N LEU A 124 -11.42 -6.42 -5.57
CA LEU A 124 -10.70 -7.56 -6.13
C LEU A 124 -11.04 -7.87 -7.59
N ASP A 125 -11.84 -7.03 -8.26
CA ASP A 125 -12.23 -7.20 -9.67
C ASP A 125 -11.14 -6.74 -10.65
#